data_AF-A0A5Y2SEB0-F1
#
_entry.id   AF-A0A5Y2SEB0-F1
#
_cell.length_a   1.000
_cell.length_b   1.000
_cell.length_c   1.000
_cell.angle_alpha   90.00
_cell.angle_beta   90.00
_cell.angle_gamma   90.00
#
_symmetry.space_group_name_H-M   'P 1'
#
loop_
_entity.id
_entity.type
_entity.pdbx_description
1 polymer ?
#
loop_
_entity_poly.entity_id
_entity_poly.type
_entity_poly.pdbx_seq_one_letter_code
_entity_poly.pdbx_strand_id
1 'polypeptide(L)'
;MAATLMVTACSPKTSAERHARQYVYAADDGFNPNFYVKKADSIRMMVPFFRQFHDEGVKDRVAGMSREEAQHRAGQFRREEFLKSIQSEEKFAGRTYTDSRTPSPKELKAMGDAISSAYMDGYGGIE
;
A
#
# COMPACT_ATOMS: atom_id res chain seq x y z
N MET A 1 -4.29 -46.94 5.54
CA MET A 1 -3.75 -45.69 6.10
C MET A 1 -3.66 -44.68 4.99
N ALA A 2 -4.54 -43.67 4.98
CA ALA A 2 -4.50 -42.57 4.03
C ALA A 2 -3.66 -41.44 4.65
N ALA A 3 -2.57 -41.08 4.00
CA ALA A 3 -1.69 -40.00 4.44
C ALA A 3 -2.35 -38.65 4.14
N THR A 4 -2.77 -37.93 5.17
CA THR A 4 -3.24 -36.56 5.07
C THR A 4 -2.03 -35.65 4.83
N LEU A 5 -1.91 -35.15 3.60
CA LEU A 5 -0.98 -34.06 3.27
C LEU A 5 -1.46 -32.79 3.98
N MET A 6 -0.83 -32.44 5.10
CA MET A 6 -1.05 -31.13 5.73
C MET A 6 -0.38 -30.07 4.85
N VAL A 7 -1.17 -29.42 4.00
CA VAL A 7 -0.75 -28.18 3.35
C VAL A 7 -0.62 -27.14 4.46
N THR A 8 0.59 -26.74 4.80
CA THR A 8 0.84 -25.62 5.72
C THR A 8 0.13 -24.41 5.14
N ALA A 9 -0.94 -23.98 5.80
CA ALA A 9 -1.71 -22.82 5.40
C ALA A 9 -0.77 -21.61 5.31
N CYS A 10 -0.72 -20.95 4.15
CA CYS A 10 -0.31 -19.56 4.10
C CYS A 10 -1.21 -18.81 5.08
N SER A 11 -0.66 -18.17 6.11
CA SER A 11 -1.43 -17.24 6.94
C SER A 11 -2.17 -16.27 6.01
N PRO A 12 -3.48 -16.02 6.23
CA PRO A 12 -4.21 -15.05 5.42
C PRO A 12 -3.46 -13.72 5.53
N LYS A 13 -3.01 -13.21 4.39
CA LYS A 13 -2.33 -11.92 4.33
C LYS A 13 -3.36 -10.85 4.59
N THR A 14 -3.00 -9.89 5.43
CA THR A 14 -3.86 -8.73 5.65
C THR A 14 -4.00 -7.90 4.37
N SER A 15 -4.99 -7.02 4.29
CA SER A 15 -5.25 -6.05 3.24
C SER A 15 -4.03 -5.17 3.05
N ALA A 16 -3.44 -4.70 4.16
CA ALA A 16 -2.20 -3.95 4.13
C ALA A 16 -1.05 -4.75 3.47
N GLU A 17 -0.87 -6.03 3.81
CA GLU A 17 0.14 -6.89 3.18
C GLU A 17 -0.14 -7.19 1.70
N ARG A 18 -1.40 -7.39 1.36
CA ARG A 18 -1.87 -7.63 0.00
C ARG A 18 -1.61 -6.42 -0.90
N HIS A 19 -1.97 -5.23 -0.44
CA HIS A 19 -1.77 -3.99 -1.19
C HIS A 19 -0.30 -3.56 -1.22
N ALA A 20 0.46 -3.74 -0.14
CA ALA A 20 1.92 -3.57 -0.16
C ALA A 20 2.59 -4.45 -1.21
N ARG A 21 2.21 -5.72 -1.28
CA ARG A 21 2.71 -6.65 -2.31
C ARG A 21 2.32 -6.20 -3.72
N GLN A 22 1.05 -5.90 -3.95
CA GLN A 22 0.59 -5.47 -5.27
C GLN A 22 1.34 -4.21 -5.74
N TYR A 23 1.48 -3.22 -4.87
CA TYR A 23 2.22 -2.00 -5.17
C TYR A 23 3.68 -2.28 -5.51
N VAL A 24 4.42 -3.00 -4.65
CA VAL A 24 5.86 -3.26 -4.87
C VAL A 24 6.12 -4.05 -6.16
N TYR A 25 5.21 -4.94 -6.56
CA TYR A 25 5.32 -5.65 -7.84
C TYR A 25 4.94 -4.77 -9.04
N ALA A 26 3.95 -3.89 -8.90
CA ALA A 26 3.52 -3.00 -9.97
C ALA A 26 4.48 -1.82 -10.21
N ALA A 27 5.07 -1.29 -9.13
CA ALA A 27 5.95 -0.11 -9.13
C ALA A 27 7.34 -0.41 -9.70
N ASP A 28 7.84 -1.62 -9.51
CA ASP A 28 9.12 -2.03 -10.08
C ASP A 28 9.01 -2.19 -11.59
N ASP A 29 9.82 -1.42 -12.30
CA ASP A 29 9.97 -1.47 -13.74
C ASP A 29 11.04 -2.47 -14.19
N GLY A 30 11.84 -3.03 -13.26
CA GLY A 30 12.82 -4.09 -13.50
C GLY A 30 13.94 -3.71 -14.48
N PHE A 31 14.04 -2.43 -14.88
CA PHE A 31 14.86 -1.98 -16.00
C PHE A 31 16.09 -1.19 -15.55
N ASN A 32 16.57 -1.41 -14.31
CA ASN A 32 17.85 -0.88 -13.88
C ASN A 32 18.88 -2.02 -13.76
N PRO A 33 19.82 -2.17 -14.72
CA PRO A 33 20.79 -3.27 -14.67
C PRO A 33 21.74 -3.20 -13.47
N ASN A 34 21.84 -2.04 -12.81
CA ASN A 34 22.73 -1.83 -11.66
C ASN A 34 22.03 -2.02 -10.31
N PHE A 35 20.69 -2.08 -10.28
CA PHE A 35 19.93 -2.11 -9.04
C PHE A 35 18.74 -3.06 -9.14
N TYR A 36 18.50 -3.86 -8.10
CA TYR A 36 17.32 -4.70 -8.02
C TYR A 36 16.49 -4.36 -6.77
N VAL A 37 15.16 -4.42 -6.90
CA VAL A 37 14.26 -4.21 -5.76
C VAL A 37 14.25 -5.45 -4.87
N LYS A 38 14.63 -5.31 -3.59
CA LYS A 38 14.49 -6.36 -2.58
C LYS A 38 13.02 -6.51 -2.18
N LYS A 39 12.25 -7.22 -3.01
CA LYS A 39 10.79 -7.35 -2.90
C LYS A 39 10.28 -7.63 -1.49
N ALA A 40 10.83 -8.63 -0.82
CA ALA A 40 10.36 -9.03 0.52
C ALA A 40 10.54 -7.90 1.55
N ASP A 41 11.70 -7.25 1.54
CA ASP A 41 11.99 -6.13 2.44
C ASP A 41 11.16 -4.89 2.08
N SER A 42 11.06 -4.56 0.79
CA SER A 42 10.21 -3.46 0.32
C SER A 42 8.75 -3.66 0.71
N ILE A 43 8.22 -4.87 0.59
CA ILE A 43 6.84 -5.19 1.03
C ILE A 43 6.71 -4.97 2.53
N ARG A 44 7.62 -5.53 3.32
CA ARG A 44 7.60 -5.39 4.79
C ARG A 44 7.65 -3.92 5.22
N MET A 45 8.45 -3.09 4.55
CA MET A 45 8.52 -1.65 4.81
C MET A 45 7.25 -0.89 4.42
N MET A 46 6.55 -1.33 3.38
CA MET A 46 5.32 -0.68 2.91
C MET A 46 4.06 -1.09 3.69
N VAL A 47 4.08 -2.19 4.43
CA VAL A 47 2.90 -2.66 5.20
C VAL A 47 2.35 -1.58 6.14
N PRO A 48 3.16 -0.91 7.00
CA PRO A 48 2.64 0.15 7.87
C PRO A 48 2.02 1.32 7.10
N PHE A 49 2.61 1.67 5.95
CA PHE A 49 2.10 2.72 5.08
C PHE A 49 0.72 2.40 4.53
N PHE A 50 0.44 1.16 4.11
CA PHE A 50 -0.91 0.79 3.65
C PHE A 50 -1.89 0.55 4.80
N ARG A 51 -1.39 0.10 5.96
CA ARG A 51 -2.20 -0.10 7.16
C ARG A 51 -2.89 1.19 7.61
N GLN A 52 -2.19 2.34 7.56
CA GLN A 52 -2.79 3.60 7.99
C GLN A 52 -4.08 3.94 7.21
N PHE A 53 -4.13 3.64 5.91
CA PHE A 53 -5.30 3.92 5.07
C PHE A 53 -6.43 2.92 5.32
N HIS A 54 -6.09 1.66 5.58
CA HIS A 54 -7.06 0.67 6.04
C HIS A 54 -7.69 1.09 7.36
N ASP A 55 -6.87 1.47 8.35
CA ASP A 55 -7.34 1.94 9.66
C ASP A 55 -8.21 3.20 9.53
N GLU A 56 -7.89 4.11 8.61
CA GLU A 56 -8.75 5.26 8.26
C GLU A 56 -10.12 4.83 7.73
N GLY A 57 -10.17 3.84 6.83
CA GLY A 57 -11.42 3.28 6.33
C GLY A 57 -12.27 2.63 7.44
N VAL A 58 -11.62 1.87 8.34
CA VAL A 58 -12.28 1.31 9.53
C VAL A 58 -12.87 2.41 10.40
N LYS A 59 -12.09 3.46 10.66
CA LYS A 59 -12.49 4.61 11.47
C LYS A 59 -13.68 5.35 10.86
N ASP A 60 -13.66 5.61 9.56
CA ASP A 60 -14.74 6.31 8.87
C ASP A 60 -16.04 5.48 8.88
N ARG A 61 -15.94 4.15 8.71
CA ARG A 61 -17.09 3.25 8.87
C ARG A 61 -17.67 3.36 10.29
N VAL A 62 -16.82 3.28 11.32
CA VAL A 62 -17.26 3.36 12.73
C VAL A 62 -17.89 4.71 13.05
N ALA A 63 -17.42 5.78 12.41
CA ALA A 63 -17.99 7.12 12.53
C ALA A 63 -19.34 7.29 11.80
N GLY A 64 -19.84 6.26 11.11
CA GLY A 64 -21.11 6.29 10.40
C GLY A 64 -21.06 7.00 9.04
N MET A 65 -19.87 7.18 8.47
CA MET A 65 -19.72 7.75 7.12
C MET A 65 -20.47 6.89 6.10
N SER A 66 -21.19 7.53 5.18
CA SER A 66 -21.89 6.82 4.09
C SER A 66 -20.91 6.18 3.10
N ARG A 67 -21.39 5.19 2.35
CA ARG A 67 -20.56 4.50 1.36
C ARG A 67 -20.15 5.43 0.23
N GLU A 68 -21.03 6.36 -0.13
CA GLU A 68 -20.82 7.37 -1.15
C GLU A 68 -19.71 8.35 -0.74
N GLU A 69 -19.72 8.82 0.50
CA GLU A 69 -18.64 9.66 1.06
C GLU A 69 -17.31 8.89 1.10
N ALA A 70 -17.33 7.62 1.51
CA ALA A 70 -16.13 6.79 1.52
C ALA A 70 -15.56 6.58 0.11
N GLN A 71 -16.41 6.33 -0.89
CA GLN A 71 -15.99 6.25 -2.29
C GLN A 71 -15.42 7.58 -2.80
N HIS A 72 -16.04 8.70 -2.43
CA HIS A 72 -15.54 10.02 -2.77
C HIS A 72 -14.14 10.26 -2.18
N ARG A 73 -13.92 9.94 -0.90
CA ARG A 73 -12.62 10.00 -0.24
C ARG A 73 -11.60 9.08 -0.90
N ALA A 74 -11.97 7.83 -1.17
CA ALA A 74 -11.13 6.87 -1.87
C ALA A 74 -10.71 7.38 -3.26
N GLY A 75 -11.55 8.18 -3.92
CA GLY A 75 -11.22 8.87 -5.16
C GLY A 75 -10.18 9.98 -5.00
N GLN A 76 -10.15 10.67 -3.85
CA GLN A 76 -9.15 11.71 -3.55
C GLN A 76 -7.73 11.13 -3.52
N PHE A 77 -7.57 9.90 -3.05
CA PHE A 77 -6.25 9.24 -2.98
C PHE A 77 -5.62 8.94 -4.34
N ARG A 78 -6.39 9.01 -5.43
CA ARG A 78 -5.89 8.87 -6.80
C ARG A 78 -5.48 10.21 -7.43
N ARG A 79 -5.76 11.33 -6.76
CA ARG A 79 -5.45 12.65 -7.29
C ARG A 79 -3.95 12.89 -7.26
N GLU A 80 -3.47 13.54 -8.30
CA GLU A 80 -2.04 13.81 -8.47
C GLU A 80 -1.53 14.73 -7.36
N GLU A 81 -2.33 15.69 -6.87
CA GLU A 81 -1.93 16.58 -5.78
C GLU A 81 -1.69 15.79 -4.49
N PHE A 82 -2.54 14.81 -4.20
CA PHE A 82 -2.35 13.91 -3.04
C PHE A 82 -1.14 13.00 -3.24
N LEU A 83 -0.99 12.39 -4.42
CA LEU A 83 0.11 11.46 -4.65
C LEU A 83 1.48 12.16 -4.65
N LYS A 84 1.55 13.42 -5.10
CA LYS A 84 2.76 14.25 -5.04
C LYS A 84 3.04 14.81 -3.65
N SER A 85 2.05 14.86 -2.75
CA SER A 85 2.28 15.27 -1.36
C SER A 85 2.87 14.15 -0.50
N ILE A 86 2.83 12.90 -0.97
CA ILE A 86 3.50 11.76 -0.32
C ILE A 86 5.00 11.88 -0.57
N GLN A 87 5.67 12.65 0.28
CA GLN A 87 7.12 12.78 0.29
C GLN A 87 7.72 11.77 1.25
N SER A 88 8.67 10.98 0.76
CA SER A 88 9.47 10.13 1.63
C SER A 88 10.62 10.94 2.22
N GLU A 89 10.74 10.94 3.54
CA GLU A 89 11.89 11.48 4.26
C GLU A 89 12.69 10.32 4.86
N GLU A 90 14.00 10.30 4.63
CA GLU A 90 14.91 9.33 5.21
C GLU A 90 15.92 10.03 6.12
N LYS A 91 16.06 9.55 7.36
CA LYS A 91 17.07 10.05 8.29
C LYS A 91 18.30 9.16 8.25
N PHE A 92 19.41 9.70 7.77
CA PHE A 92 20.68 9.00 7.72
C PHE A 92 21.80 9.87 8.31
N ALA A 93 22.61 9.29 9.20
CA ALA A 93 23.74 9.97 9.85
C ALA A 93 23.38 11.35 10.48
N GLY A 94 22.20 11.45 11.10
CA GLY A 94 21.73 12.68 11.75
C GLY A 94 21.23 13.77 10.79
N ARG A 95 21.11 13.47 9.49
CA ARG A 95 20.55 14.36 8.47
C ARG A 95 19.27 13.78 7.91
N THR A 96 18.28 14.62 7.64
CA THR A 96 17.07 14.25 6.91
C THR A 96 17.31 14.49 5.42
N TYR A 97 17.03 13.48 4.62
CA TYR A 97 17.06 13.52 3.17
C TYR A 97 15.63 13.37 2.67
N THR A 98 15.22 14.25 1.76
CA THR A 98 13.98 14.08 1.02
C THR A 98 14.28 13.26 -0.22
N ASP A 99 13.40 12.31 -0.55
CA ASP A 99 13.48 11.64 -1.84
C ASP A 99 13.25 12.68 -2.96
N SER A 100 14.30 12.93 -3.76
CA SER A 100 14.26 13.84 -4.90
C SER A 100 13.83 13.13 -6.19
N ARG A 101 13.57 11.82 -6.13
CA ARG A 101 13.10 11.04 -7.26
C ARG A 101 11.67 11.44 -7.61
N THR A 102 11.46 11.81 -8.86
CA THR A 102 10.12 11.97 -9.41
C THR A 102 9.55 10.58 -9.72
N PRO A 103 8.46 10.14 -9.07
CA PRO A 103 7.85 8.84 -9.36
C PRO A 103 7.28 8.85 -10.79
N SER A 104 7.39 7.71 -11.49
CA SER A 104 6.80 7.57 -12.82
C SER A 104 5.26 7.58 -12.75
N PRO A 105 4.56 7.92 -13.85
CA PRO A 105 3.09 7.85 -13.89
C PRO A 105 2.52 6.47 -13.52
N LYS A 106 3.24 5.39 -13.87
CA LYS A 106 2.89 4.00 -13.52
C LYS A 106 2.95 3.79 -12.00
N GLU A 107 4.01 4.27 -11.35
CA GLU A 107 4.18 4.15 -9.90
C GLU A 107 3.15 4.98 -9.14
N LEU A 108 2.87 6.22 -9.58
CA LEU A 108 1.83 7.06 -8.99
C LEU A 108 0.47 6.39 -9.08
N LYS A 109 0.12 5.86 -10.26
CA LYS A 109 -1.13 5.13 -10.46
C LYS A 109 -1.21 3.90 -9.55
N ALA A 110 -0.16 3.09 -9.50
CA ALA A 110 -0.12 1.91 -8.64
C ALA A 110 -0.27 2.28 -7.16
N MET A 111 0.36 3.38 -6.72
CA MET A 111 0.24 3.88 -5.35
C MET A 111 -1.18 4.33 -5.04
N GLY A 112 -1.77 5.18 -5.87
CA GLY A 112 -3.13 5.68 -5.65
C GLY A 112 -4.20 4.57 -5.68
N ASP A 113 -4.05 3.60 -6.59
CA ASP A 113 -4.96 2.45 -6.64
C ASP A 113 -4.83 1.59 -5.37
N ALA A 114 -3.60 1.31 -4.91
CA ALA A 114 -3.36 0.50 -3.71
C ALA A 114 -3.83 1.20 -2.41
N ILE A 115 -3.60 2.52 -2.28
CA ILE A 115 -4.08 3.32 -1.14
C ILE A 115 -5.61 3.30 -1.10
N SER A 116 -6.23 3.61 -2.24
CA SER A 116 -7.68 3.65 -2.37
C SER A 116 -8.34 2.31 -2.04
N SER A 117 -7.75 1.21 -2.51
CA SER A 117 -8.25 -0.12 -2.20
C SER A 117 -8.04 -0.52 -0.74
N ALA A 118 -6.87 -0.25 -0.14
CA ALA A 118 -6.64 -0.53 1.28
C ALA A 118 -7.65 0.20 2.18
N TYR A 119 -7.93 1.47 1.86
CA TYR A 119 -8.98 2.24 2.54
C TYR A 119 -10.36 1.60 2.38
N MET A 120 -10.75 1.22 1.16
CA MET A 120 -12.06 0.62 0.91
C MET A 120 -12.20 -0.77 1.55
N ASP A 121 -11.12 -1.52 1.67
CA ASP A 121 -11.09 -2.79 2.41
C ASP A 121 -11.35 -2.54 3.90
N GLY A 122 -10.67 -1.58 4.51
CA GLY A 122 -10.91 -1.19 5.90
C GLY A 122 -12.34 -0.70 6.14
N TYR A 123 -12.85 0.15 5.25
CA TYR A 123 -14.25 0.59 5.27
C TYR A 123 -15.22 -0.58 5.05
N GLY A 124 -14.85 -1.59 4.26
CA GLY A 124 -15.63 -2.80 4.04
C GLY A 124 -15.53 -3.85 5.14
N GLY A 125 -14.62 -3.69 6.11
CA GLY A 125 -14.31 -4.69 7.13
C GLY A 125 -13.55 -5.90 6.59
N ILE A 126 -12.82 -5.74 5.50
CA ILE A 126 -11.95 -6.76 4.91
C ILE A 126 -10.57 -6.62 5.54
N GLU A 127 -10.10 -7.70 6.18
CA GLU A 127 -8.77 -7.74 6.79
C GLU A 127 -7.66 -8.13 5.84
#